data_AF-A0A9P0ZB25-F1
#
_entry.id   AF-A0A9P0ZB25-F1
#
_cell.length_a   1.000
_cell.length_b   1.000
_cell.length_c   1.000
_cell.angle_alpha   90.00
_cell.angle_beta   90.00
_cell.angle_gamma   90.00
#
_symmetry.space_group_name_H-M   'P 1'
#
loop_
_entity.id
_entity.type
_entity.pdbx_description
1 polymer ?
#
loop_
_entity_poly.entity_id
_entity_poly.type
_entity_poly.pdbx_seq_one_letter_code
_entity_poly.pdbx_strand_id
1 'polypeptide(L)'
;MVLHRYSNASKKPYPPNDIIDDIRREYGISLCYRKALAVKRHSMKLLFGSDEVSYQLLPSMCHVIGKANPQSVITLVRHADSVFKYMFMSLSAWREAWDHCILVVTFDGTFMKGYFKGTLLTACTRDANRQLVPLAFGICNSENKDSWKWFFSELKLALSYRHNLYIVSDRNAGIIKSVKDFFPSAGHGYCVHHLAGNIRSQFKGSADGKEWKFNAVARASTYKEYQEYMALLDLEDPRIRAYLDKIGSDKWARCMSGPYRYNIMTVGNNLWCSI
;
A
#
# COMPACT_ATOMS: atom_id res chain seq x y z
N MET A 1 -4.99 -33.61 4.93
CA MET A 1 -4.26 -33.34 6.18
C MET A 1 -4.04 -31.86 6.44
N VAL A 2 -3.35 -31.11 5.58
CA VAL A 2 -3.10 -29.67 5.82
C VAL A 2 -4.17 -28.72 5.28
N LEU A 3 -5.13 -29.21 4.48
CA LEU A 3 -6.17 -28.40 3.83
C LEU A 3 -6.96 -27.54 4.84
N HIS A 4 -7.41 -28.13 5.94
CA HIS A 4 -8.16 -27.43 6.98
C HIS A 4 -7.37 -26.30 7.68
N ARG A 5 -6.03 -26.29 7.55
CA ARG A 5 -5.18 -25.21 8.08
C ARG A 5 -5.24 -23.95 7.20
N TYR A 6 -5.72 -24.06 5.97
CA TYR A 6 -5.84 -22.96 5.01
C TYR A 6 -7.28 -22.48 4.81
N SER A 7 -8.28 -23.20 5.31
CA SER A 7 -9.70 -22.87 5.11
C SER A 7 -10.21 -21.73 6.01
N ASN A 8 -9.43 -21.31 7.01
CA ASN A 8 -9.81 -20.23 7.92
C ASN A 8 -8.81 -19.07 7.80
N ALA A 9 -9.25 -17.98 7.16
CA ALA A 9 -8.45 -16.76 6.95
C ALA A 9 -8.10 -16.00 8.24
N SER A 10 -8.75 -16.29 9.37
CA SER A 10 -8.45 -15.66 10.67
C SER A 10 -7.29 -16.31 11.43
N LYS A 11 -6.81 -17.48 10.98
CA LYS A 11 -5.68 -18.16 11.62
C LYS A 11 -4.35 -17.70 11.03
N LYS A 12 -3.32 -17.69 11.88
CA LYS A 12 -1.93 -17.40 11.48
C LYS A 12 -1.59 -18.16 10.19
N PRO A 13 -0.92 -17.52 9.21
CA PRO A 13 -0.51 -18.19 7.98
C PRO A 13 0.23 -19.49 8.34
N TYR A 14 -0.11 -20.60 7.68
CA TYR A 14 0.54 -21.90 7.86
C TYR A 14 1.67 -22.04 6.83
N PRO A 15 2.92 -21.63 7.16
CA PRO A 15 4.04 -21.64 6.24
C PRO A 15 4.53 -23.06 5.93
N PRO A 16 5.36 -23.22 4.88
CA PRO A 16 5.96 -24.51 4.56
C PRO A 16 6.78 -25.11 5.71
N ASN A 17 7.41 -24.28 6.56
CA ASN A 17 8.19 -24.79 7.69
C ASN A 17 7.31 -25.51 8.72
N ASP A 18 6.15 -24.94 9.05
CA ASP A 18 5.19 -25.60 9.96
C ASP A 18 4.69 -26.93 9.38
N ILE A 19 4.53 -27.03 8.05
CA ILE A 19 4.20 -28.31 7.38
C ILE A 19 5.34 -29.33 7.58
N ILE A 20 6.59 -28.91 7.43
CA ILE A 20 7.76 -29.79 7.62
C ILE A 20 7.78 -30.31 9.06
N ASP A 21 7.62 -29.41 10.03
CA ASP A 21 7.67 -29.73 11.45
C ASP A 21 6.52 -30.67 11.85
N ASP A 22 5.30 -30.40 11.40
CA ASP A 22 4.13 -31.24 11.69
C ASP A 22 4.24 -32.63 11.04
N ILE A 23 4.67 -32.70 9.77
CA ILE A 23 4.89 -33.98 9.07
C ILE A 23 5.96 -34.82 9.78
N ARG A 24 7.03 -34.18 10.24
CA ARG A 24 8.10 -34.84 11.00
C ARG A 24 7.60 -35.32 12.35
N ARG A 25 6.82 -34.51 13.07
CA ARG A 25 6.28 -34.83 14.40
C ARG A 25 5.26 -35.97 14.35
N GLU A 26 4.34 -35.94 13.39
CA GLU A 26 3.21 -36.87 13.33
C GLU A 26 3.55 -38.19 12.63
N TYR A 27 4.46 -38.17 11.66
CA TYR A 27 4.75 -39.33 10.80
C TYR A 27 6.23 -39.73 10.77
N GLY A 28 7.13 -38.98 11.41
CA GLY A 28 8.57 -39.24 11.36
C GLY A 28 9.21 -38.98 9.98
N ILE A 29 8.46 -38.38 9.05
CA ILE A 29 8.93 -38.16 7.67
C ILE A 29 9.72 -36.85 7.57
N SER A 30 10.93 -36.92 7.01
CA SER A 30 11.70 -35.73 6.68
C SER A 30 11.25 -35.14 5.34
N LEU A 31 10.76 -33.90 5.36
CA LEU A 31 10.27 -33.19 4.18
C LEU A 31 11.17 -32.00 3.85
N CYS A 32 11.55 -31.85 2.57
CA CYS A 32 12.26 -30.64 2.14
C CYS A 32 11.30 -29.48 1.88
N TYR A 33 11.81 -28.25 1.99
CA TYR A 33 11.02 -27.02 1.80
C TYR A 33 10.25 -26.98 0.47
N ARG A 34 10.88 -27.43 -0.63
CA ARG A 34 10.23 -27.46 -1.95
C ARG A 34 8.97 -28.34 -1.97
N LYS A 35 9.02 -29.52 -1.32
CA LYS A 35 7.86 -30.41 -1.22
C LYS A 35 6.77 -29.83 -0.33
N ALA A 36 7.13 -29.24 0.81
CA ALA A 36 6.19 -28.54 1.68
C ALA A 36 5.49 -27.38 0.96
N LEU A 37 6.24 -26.60 0.18
CA LEU A 37 5.68 -25.53 -0.64
C LEU A 37 4.72 -26.06 -1.73
N ALA A 38 5.06 -27.19 -2.37
CA ALA A 38 4.18 -27.83 -3.34
C ALA A 38 2.87 -28.30 -2.70
N VAL A 39 2.94 -28.92 -1.51
CA VAL A 39 1.76 -29.33 -0.73
C VAL A 39 0.90 -28.12 -0.37
N LYS A 40 1.50 -27.02 0.10
CA LYS A 40 0.79 -25.77 0.36
C LYS A 40 0.07 -25.26 -0.88
N ARG A 41 0.77 -25.12 -2.02
CA ARG A 41 0.19 -24.64 -3.27
C ARG A 41 -0.96 -25.52 -3.76
N HIS A 42 -0.80 -26.84 -3.68
CA HIS A 42 -1.84 -27.79 -4.04
C HIS A 42 -3.07 -27.66 -3.13
N SER A 43 -2.87 -27.50 -1.82
CA SER A 43 -3.95 -27.30 -0.86
C SER A 43 -4.70 -25.99 -1.11
N MET A 44 -3.98 -24.89 -1.38
CA MET A 44 -4.60 -23.61 -1.74
C MET A 44 -5.41 -23.74 -3.04
N LYS A 45 -4.87 -24.43 -4.05
CA LYS A 45 -5.57 -24.67 -5.32
C LYS A 45 -6.86 -25.49 -5.15
N LEU A 46 -6.87 -26.47 -4.23
CA LEU A 46 -8.06 -27.26 -3.93
C LEU A 46 -9.15 -26.44 -3.21
N LEU A 47 -8.77 -25.48 -2.36
CA LEU A 47 -9.72 -24.66 -1.61
C LEU A 47 -10.27 -23.49 -2.41
N PHE A 48 -9.40 -22.76 -3.08
CA PHE A 48 -9.71 -21.46 -3.70
C PHE A 48 -9.79 -21.55 -5.23
N GLY A 49 -9.53 -22.73 -5.81
CA GLY A 49 -9.37 -22.88 -7.25
C GLY A 49 -7.99 -22.40 -7.72
N SER A 50 -7.82 -22.32 -9.03
CA SER A 50 -6.61 -21.74 -9.61
C SER A 50 -6.72 -20.22 -9.72
N ASP A 51 -5.57 -19.56 -9.88
CA ASP A 51 -5.53 -18.13 -10.14
C ASP A 51 -6.36 -17.80 -11.40
N GLU A 52 -6.30 -18.64 -12.46
CA GLU A 52 -7.04 -18.43 -13.71
C GLU A 52 -8.54 -18.34 -13.46
N VAL A 53 -9.07 -19.30 -12.69
CA VAL A 53 -10.50 -19.35 -12.33
C VAL A 53 -10.88 -18.11 -11.52
N SER A 54 -10.01 -17.68 -10.59
CA SER A 54 -10.25 -16.47 -9.80
C SER A 54 -10.39 -15.22 -10.69
N TYR A 55 -9.51 -15.05 -11.67
CA TYR A 55 -9.60 -13.94 -12.62
C TYR A 55 -10.82 -14.03 -13.55
N GLN A 56 -11.24 -15.25 -13.94
CA GLN A 56 -12.47 -15.46 -14.71
C GLN A 56 -13.74 -15.12 -13.92
N LEU A 57 -13.71 -15.21 -12.58
CA LEU A 57 -14.82 -14.87 -11.70
C LEU A 57 -14.92 -13.37 -11.39
N LEU A 58 -13.88 -12.57 -11.63
CA LEU A 58 -13.88 -11.12 -11.38
C LEU A 58 -15.10 -10.40 -11.96
N PRO A 59 -15.56 -10.66 -13.20
CA PRO A 59 -16.73 -9.99 -13.75
C PRO A 59 -17.99 -10.27 -12.94
N SER A 60 -18.23 -11.53 -12.58
CA SER A 60 -19.38 -11.93 -11.77
C SER A 60 -19.28 -11.36 -10.36
N MET A 61 -18.09 -11.35 -9.77
CA MET A 61 -17.83 -10.72 -8.48
C MET A 61 -18.14 -9.21 -8.52
N CYS A 62 -17.60 -8.49 -9.50
CA CYS A 62 -17.87 -7.06 -9.69
C CYS A 62 -19.38 -6.79 -9.86
N HIS A 63 -20.07 -7.63 -10.64
CA HIS A 63 -21.52 -7.51 -10.84
C HIS A 63 -22.29 -7.72 -9.53
N VAL A 64 -21.99 -8.77 -8.77
CA VAL A 64 -22.66 -9.07 -7.50
C VAL A 64 -22.38 -7.99 -6.46
N ILE A 65 -21.12 -7.53 -6.32
CA ILE A 65 -20.77 -6.47 -5.37
C ILE A 65 -21.48 -5.16 -5.74
N GLY A 66 -21.51 -4.81 -7.02
CA GLY A 66 -22.21 -3.61 -7.51
C GLY A 66 -23.72 -3.67 -7.25
N LYS A 67 -24.34 -4.85 -7.40
CA LYS A 67 -25.77 -5.05 -7.08
C LYS A 67 -26.04 -4.98 -5.57
N ALA A 68 -25.15 -5.57 -4.76
CA ALA A 68 -25.29 -5.59 -3.31
C ALA A 68 -24.98 -4.24 -2.65
N ASN A 69 -24.15 -3.40 -3.28
CA ASN A 69 -23.77 -2.07 -2.80
C ASN A 69 -24.09 -1.03 -3.88
N PRO A 70 -25.37 -0.66 -4.04
CA PRO A 70 -25.78 0.38 -4.98
C PRO A 70 -24.97 1.66 -4.76
N GLN A 71 -24.70 2.40 -5.84
CA GLN A 71 -23.83 3.59 -5.86
C GLN A 71 -22.33 3.31 -5.67
N SER A 72 -21.89 2.06 -5.57
CA SER A 72 -20.46 1.78 -5.69
C SER A 72 -19.98 2.03 -7.13
N VAL A 73 -18.74 2.51 -7.27
CA VAL A 73 -18.08 2.66 -8.57
C VAL A 73 -17.13 1.49 -8.75
N ILE A 74 -17.44 0.63 -9.73
CA ILE A 74 -16.65 -0.56 -10.04
C ILE A 74 -16.39 -0.59 -11.54
N THR A 75 -15.12 -0.55 -11.92
CA THR A 75 -14.69 -0.57 -13.33
C THR A 75 -13.83 -1.79 -13.56
N LEU A 76 -14.14 -2.57 -14.61
CA LEU A 76 -13.34 -3.70 -15.04
C LEU A 76 -12.90 -3.48 -16.48
N VAL A 77 -11.60 -3.35 -16.69
CA VAL A 77 -10.99 -3.16 -18.01
C VAL A 77 -10.39 -4.49 -18.47
N ARG A 78 -10.70 -4.87 -19.70
CA ARG A 78 -10.11 -6.03 -20.38
C ARG A 78 -9.38 -5.59 -21.64
N HIS A 79 -8.41 -6.38 -22.04
CA HIS A 79 -7.82 -6.32 -23.37
C HIS A 79 -8.81 -6.83 -24.43
N ALA A 80 -8.50 -6.62 -25.71
CA ALA A 80 -9.37 -6.98 -26.83
C ALA A 80 -9.67 -8.49 -26.90
N ASP A 81 -8.76 -9.32 -26.40
CA ASP A 81 -8.87 -10.77 -26.25
C ASP A 81 -9.65 -11.20 -24.98
N SER A 82 -10.33 -10.26 -24.31
CA SER A 82 -11.03 -10.48 -23.03
C SER A 82 -10.13 -10.84 -21.85
N VAL A 83 -8.81 -10.65 -21.96
CA VAL A 83 -7.89 -10.84 -20.83
C VAL A 83 -7.98 -9.67 -19.85
N PHE A 84 -7.94 -9.96 -18.56
CA PHE A 84 -7.94 -8.94 -17.51
C PHE A 84 -6.80 -7.92 -17.71
N LYS A 85 -7.13 -6.63 -17.63
CA LYS A 85 -6.15 -5.54 -17.64
C LYS A 85 -6.12 -4.84 -16.30
N TYR A 86 -7.21 -4.17 -15.94
CA TYR A 86 -7.33 -3.36 -14.73
C TYR A 86 -8.69 -3.57 -14.05
N MET A 87 -8.74 -3.41 -12.73
CA MET A 87 -9.99 -3.33 -11.96
C MET A 87 -9.92 -2.20 -10.95
N PHE A 88 -10.98 -1.40 -10.86
CA PHE A 88 -11.14 -0.33 -9.88
C PHE A 88 -12.38 -0.61 -9.05
N MET A 89 -12.33 -0.29 -7.76
CA MET A 89 -13.46 -0.40 -6.86
C MET A 89 -13.42 0.72 -5.82
N SER A 90 -14.53 1.43 -5.69
CA SER A 90 -14.82 2.37 -4.61
C SER A 90 -16.26 2.12 -4.13
N LEU A 91 -16.41 1.55 -2.94
CA LEU A 91 -17.72 1.18 -2.41
C LEU A 91 -18.51 2.42 -1.97
N SER A 92 -19.84 2.37 -2.05
CA SER A 92 -20.73 3.48 -1.67
C SER A 92 -20.42 4.02 -0.27
N ALA A 93 -20.30 3.15 0.74
CA ALA A 93 -19.97 3.55 2.10
C ALA A 93 -18.62 4.30 2.22
N TRP A 94 -17.63 3.94 1.41
CA TRP A 94 -16.33 4.64 1.40
C TRP A 94 -16.43 6.02 0.75
N ARG A 95 -17.22 6.11 -0.31
CA ARG A 95 -17.50 7.37 -1.02
C ARG A 95 -18.29 8.33 -0.14
N GLU A 96 -19.25 7.83 0.64
CA GLU A 96 -19.99 8.63 1.61
C GLU A 96 -19.11 9.07 2.79
N ALA A 97 -18.28 8.15 3.32
CA ALA A 97 -17.36 8.47 4.40
C ALA A 97 -16.33 9.55 4.00
N TRP A 98 -15.96 9.63 2.72
CA TRP A 98 -15.01 10.61 2.21
C TRP A 98 -15.40 12.05 2.55
N ASP A 99 -16.69 12.41 2.55
CA ASP A 99 -17.14 13.77 2.83
C ASP A 99 -16.95 14.17 4.30
N HIS A 100 -16.83 13.18 5.19
CA HIS A 100 -16.67 13.38 6.64
C HIS A 100 -15.24 13.11 7.14
N CYS A 101 -14.37 12.56 6.28
CA CYS A 101 -12.98 12.29 6.62
C CYS A 101 -12.10 13.56 6.55
N ILE A 102 -10.91 13.46 7.12
CA ILE A 102 -9.91 14.53 7.00
C ILE A 102 -9.46 14.69 5.55
N LEU A 103 -8.96 15.87 5.20
CA LEU A 103 -8.52 16.21 3.84
C LEU A 103 -7.12 15.69 3.50
N VAL A 104 -6.73 14.53 4.06
CA VAL A 104 -5.47 13.87 3.75
C VAL A 104 -5.75 12.51 3.11
N VAL A 105 -5.18 12.28 1.93
CA VAL A 105 -5.29 11.00 1.22
C VAL A 105 -3.92 10.37 1.11
N THR A 106 -3.83 9.10 1.48
CA THR A 106 -2.65 8.28 1.31
C THR A 106 -2.79 7.38 0.10
N PHE A 107 -1.78 7.36 -0.77
CA PHE A 107 -1.69 6.43 -1.90
C PHE A 107 -0.52 5.47 -1.72
N ASP A 108 -0.77 4.19 -1.96
CA ASP A 108 0.29 3.19 -1.98
C ASP A 108 0.05 2.09 -3.01
N GLY A 109 1.13 1.49 -3.47
CA GLY A 109 1.13 0.33 -4.37
C GLY A 109 1.85 -0.84 -3.70
N THR A 110 1.28 -2.03 -3.76
CA THR A 110 1.93 -3.25 -3.27
C THR A 110 1.90 -4.36 -4.31
N PHE A 111 3.01 -5.08 -4.44
CA PHE A 111 3.11 -6.19 -5.38
C PHE A 111 2.32 -7.40 -4.87
N MET A 112 1.45 -7.92 -5.73
CA MET A 112 0.69 -9.13 -5.45
C MET A 112 1.58 -10.36 -5.57
N LYS A 113 1.40 -11.33 -4.66
CA LYS A 113 2.20 -12.56 -4.57
C LYS A 113 1.60 -13.76 -5.32
N GLY A 114 0.51 -13.54 -6.07
CA GLY A 114 -0.17 -14.56 -6.87
C GLY A 114 0.56 -14.93 -8.16
N TYR A 115 0.07 -15.95 -8.87
CA TYR A 115 0.71 -16.44 -10.10
C TYR A 115 0.82 -15.38 -11.20
N PHE A 116 -0.26 -14.63 -11.44
CA PHE A 116 -0.31 -13.57 -12.46
C PHE A 116 0.46 -12.30 -12.07
N LYS A 117 1.04 -12.24 -10.86
CA LYS A 117 1.68 -11.05 -10.30
C LYS A 117 0.76 -9.82 -10.47
N GLY A 118 1.32 -8.62 -10.39
CA GLY A 118 0.58 -7.37 -10.52
C GLY A 118 0.73 -6.50 -9.29
N THR A 119 -0.03 -5.40 -9.27
CA THR A 119 0.05 -4.38 -8.24
C THR A 119 -1.35 -4.05 -7.75
N LEU A 120 -1.54 -4.13 -6.43
CA LEU A 120 -2.69 -3.56 -5.75
C LEU A 120 -2.36 -2.11 -5.40
N LEU A 121 -3.10 -1.19 -6.02
CA LEU A 121 -3.10 0.24 -5.74
C LEU A 121 -4.18 0.53 -4.72
N THR A 122 -3.88 1.41 -3.77
CA THR A 122 -4.78 1.74 -2.68
C THR A 122 -4.87 3.24 -2.50
N ALA A 123 -6.07 3.71 -2.20
CA ALA A 123 -6.33 5.07 -1.73
C ALA A 123 -7.03 4.96 -0.38
N CYS A 124 -6.48 5.61 0.65
CA CYS A 124 -7.07 5.63 1.99
C CYS A 124 -7.06 7.05 2.55
N THR A 125 -7.93 7.33 3.50
CA THR A 125 -7.92 8.53 4.33
C THR A 125 -8.08 8.14 5.81
N ARG A 126 -8.31 9.11 6.69
CA ARG A 126 -8.69 8.85 8.08
C ARG A 126 -9.95 9.58 8.48
N ASP A 127 -10.72 8.96 9.34
CA ASP A 127 -11.84 9.63 10.00
C ASP A 127 -11.37 10.51 11.17
N ALA A 128 -12.32 11.17 11.83
CA ALA A 128 -12.05 11.98 13.02
C ALA A 128 -11.49 11.17 14.20
N ASN A 129 -11.79 9.86 14.26
CA ASN A 129 -11.28 8.92 15.26
C ASN A 129 -9.89 8.37 14.92
N ARG A 130 -9.23 8.90 13.88
CA ARG A 130 -7.90 8.50 13.40
C ARG A 130 -7.86 7.05 12.87
N GLN A 131 -9.01 6.44 12.60
CA GLN A 131 -9.11 5.13 11.97
C GLN A 131 -8.86 5.27 10.47
N LEU A 132 -8.29 4.23 9.87
CA LEU A 132 -8.04 4.20 8.44
C LEU A 132 -9.35 3.90 7.70
N VAL A 133 -9.70 4.76 6.75
CA VAL A 133 -10.88 4.59 5.90
C VAL A 133 -10.40 4.34 4.47
N PRO A 134 -10.64 3.14 3.89
CA PRO A 134 -10.41 2.92 2.48
C PRO A 134 -11.27 3.84 1.63
N LEU A 135 -10.73 4.33 0.52
CA LEU A 135 -11.46 5.14 -0.46
C LEU A 135 -11.62 4.37 -1.77
N ALA A 136 -10.57 3.68 -2.21
CA ALA A 136 -10.61 2.83 -3.39
C ALA A 136 -9.49 1.81 -3.43
N PHE A 137 -9.72 0.75 -4.20
CA PHE A 137 -8.72 -0.23 -4.60
C PHE A 137 -8.61 -0.29 -6.13
N GLY A 138 -7.38 -0.50 -6.60
CA GLY A 138 -7.06 -0.74 -8.00
C GLY A 138 -6.22 -1.99 -8.15
N ILE A 139 -6.57 -2.90 -9.05
CA ILE A 139 -5.72 -4.03 -9.41
C ILE A 139 -5.18 -3.75 -10.80
N CYS A 140 -3.85 -3.69 -10.91
CA CYS A 140 -3.16 -3.42 -12.16
C CYS A 140 -2.12 -4.49 -12.49
N ASN A 141 -1.76 -4.61 -13.76
CA ASN A 141 -0.74 -5.55 -14.23
C ASN A 141 0.68 -5.20 -13.73
N SER A 142 0.96 -3.92 -13.44
CA SER A 142 2.24 -3.47 -12.89
C SER A 142 2.17 -2.05 -12.31
N GLU A 143 3.10 -1.70 -11.43
CA GLU A 143 3.21 -0.35 -10.88
C GLU A 143 3.95 0.58 -11.85
N ASN A 144 3.19 1.16 -12.79
CA ASN A 144 3.74 2.05 -13.81
C ASN A 144 2.92 3.35 -13.95
N LYS A 145 3.42 4.26 -14.79
CA LYS A 145 2.79 5.57 -15.04
C LYS A 145 1.34 5.43 -15.52
N ASP A 146 1.07 4.51 -16.45
CA ASP A 146 -0.26 4.35 -17.04
C ASP A 146 -1.27 3.79 -16.02
N SER A 147 -0.83 2.85 -15.18
CA SER A 147 -1.63 2.28 -14.10
C SER A 147 -2.01 3.33 -13.06
N TRP A 148 -1.06 4.19 -12.66
CA TRP A 148 -1.34 5.29 -11.74
C TRP A 148 -2.24 6.36 -12.35
N LYS A 149 -2.04 6.72 -13.62
CA LYS A 149 -2.91 7.68 -14.33
C LYS A 149 -4.34 7.17 -14.42
N TRP A 150 -4.51 5.92 -14.82
CA TRP A 150 -5.82 5.29 -14.91
C TRP A 150 -6.48 5.20 -13.52
N PHE A 151 -5.77 4.75 -12.49
CA PHE A 151 -6.32 4.68 -11.12
C PHE A 151 -6.77 6.06 -10.62
N PHE A 152 -6.01 7.12 -10.90
CA PHE A 152 -6.36 8.47 -10.47
C PHE A 152 -7.53 9.05 -11.26
N SER A 153 -7.68 8.70 -12.55
CA SER A 153 -8.87 9.09 -13.31
C SER A 153 -10.13 8.44 -12.75
N GLU A 154 -10.10 7.14 -12.44
CA GLU A 154 -11.24 6.44 -11.83
C GLU A 154 -11.57 7.02 -10.45
N LEU A 155 -10.55 7.26 -9.61
CA LEU A 155 -10.74 7.84 -8.29
C LEU A 155 -11.39 9.22 -8.33
N LYS A 156 -10.97 10.07 -9.27
CA LYS A 156 -11.52 11.43 -9.44
C LYS A 156 -12.97 11.42 -9.90
N LEU A 157 -13.38 10.40 -10.67
CA LEU A 157 -14.78 10.20 -11.04
C LEU A 157 -15.60 9.63 -9.87
N ALA A 158 -14.98 8.80 -9.03
CA ALA A 158 -15.67 8.15 -7.92
C ALA A 158 -15.94 9.08 -6.74
N LEU A 159 -15.02 9.98 -6.39
CA LEU A 159 -15.08 10.80 -5.19
C LEU A 159 -15.58 12.23 -5.47
N SER A 160 -16.29 12.81 -4.50
CA SER A 160 -16.63 14.23 -4.48
C SER A 160 -15.36 15.09 -4.43
N TYR A 161 -15.37 16.22 -5.13
CA TYR A 161 -14.27 17.16 -5.12
C TYR A 161 -14.22 17.93 -3.79
N ARG A 162 -13.03 18.01 -3.18
CA ARG A 162 -12.80 18.77 -1.94
C ARG A 162 -11.52 19.61 -2.06
N HIS A 163 -11.61 20.88 -1.67
CA HIS A 163 -10.46 21.81 -1.68
C HIS A 163 -9.46 21.47 -0.56
N ASN A 164 -8.23 22.00 -0.67
CA ASN A 164 -7.17 21.88 0.36
C ASN A 164 -6.77 20.44 0.69
N LEU A 165 -6.91 19.54 -0.29
CA LEU A 165 -6.40 18.18 -0.21
C LEU A 165 -4.89 18.15 0.02
N TYR A 166 -4.44 17.27 0.89
CA TYR A 166 -3.04 16.91 1.03
C TYR A 166 -2.85 15.42 0.73
N ILE A 167 -1.88 15.11 -0.12
CA ILE A 167 -1.58 13.76 -0.56
C ILE A 167 -0.29 13.30 0.09
N VAL A 168 -0.28 12.08 0.63
CA VAL A 168 0.92 11.40 1.11
C VAL A 168 1.11 10.12 0.32
N SER A 169 2.26 9.93 -0.31
CA SER A 169 2.51 8.72 -1.10
C SER A 169 3.96 8.27 -1.04
N ASP A 170 4.28 7.11 -1.60
CA ASP A 170 5.67 6.82 -1.98
C ASP A 170 6.18 7.81 -3.05
N ARG A 171 7.50 7.83 -3.26
CA ARG A 171 8.24 8.60 -4.25
C ARG A 171 8.31 7.94 -5.63
N ASN A 172 7.41 7.00 -5.92
CA ASN A 172 7.29 6.44 -7.27
C ASN A 172 7.03 7.57 -8.28
N ALA A 173 7.84 7.63 -9.35
CA ALA A 173 7.76 8.67 -10.37
C ALA A 173 6.40 8.71 -11.09
N GLY A 174 5.72 7.56 -11.21
CA GLY A 174 4.35 7.45 -11.70
C GLY A 174 3.36 8.18 -10.80
N ILE A 175 3.44 7.96 -9.49
CA ILE A 175 2.58 8.65 -8.52
C ILE A 175 2.83 10.16 -8.57
N ILE A 176 4.09 10.59 -8.47
CA ILE A 176 4.44 12.02 -8.45
C ILE A 176 3.90 12.74 -9.68
N LYS A 177 4.02 12.11 -10.86
CA LYS A 177 3.47 12.69 -12.10
C LYS A 177 1.94 12.71 -12.07
N SER A 178 1.29 11.61 -11.70
CA SER A 178 -0.17 11.53 -11.67
C SER A 178 -0.79 12.47 -10.63
N VAL A 179 -0.16 12.70 -9.47
CA VAL A 179 -0.63 13.70 -8.51
C VAL A 179 -0.66 15.09 -9.15
N LYS A 180 0.41 15.47 -9.86
CA LYS A 180 0.47 16.76 -10.57
C LYS A 180 -0.60 16.86 -11.68
N ASP A 181 -0.80 15.80 -12.44
CA ASP A 181 -1.73 15.77 -13.58
C ASP A 181 -3.21 15.82 -13.09
N PHE A 182 -3.57 15.10 -12.02
CA PHE A 182 -4.97 14.92 -11.61
C PHE A 182 -5.42 15.76 -10.41
N PHE A 183 -4.48 16.10 -9.51
CA PHE A 183 -4.70 16.86 -8.28
C PHE A 183 -3.71 18.05 -8.17
N PRO A 184 -3.64 18.95 -9.18
CA PRO A 184 -2.62 20.00 -9.24
C PRO A 184 -2.66 20.99 -8.07
N SER A 185 -3.81 21.18 -7.43
CA SER A 185 -4.00 22.06 -6.29
C SER A 185 -3.72 21.41 -4.93
N ALA A 186 -3.47 20.09 -4.90
CA ALA A 186 -3.24 19.38 -3.66
C ALA A 186 -1.80 19.58 -3.16
N GLY A 187 -1.62 19.72 -1.84
CA GLY A 187 -0.31 19.54 -1.24
C GLY A 187 0.15 18.10 -1.47
N HIS A 188 1.45 17.89 -1.68
CA HIS A 188 2.00 16.54 -1.89
C HIS A 188 3.25 16.36 -1.04
N GLY A 189 3.19 15.39 -0.13
CA GLY A 189 4.29 14.93 0.68
C GLY A 189 4.60 13.45 0.46
N TYR A 190 5.82 13.07 0.82
CA TYR A 190 6.32 11.71 0.70
C TYR A 190 6.23 10.96 2.02
N CYS A 191 5.94 9.67 1.92
CA CYS A 191 5.86 8.74 3.02
C CYS A 191 7.22 8.62 3.72
N VAL A 192 7.24 8.95 5.01
CA VAL A 192 8.43 8.86 5.87
C VAL A 192 8.88 7.40 6.03
N HIS A 193 7.95 6.43 6.03
CA HIS A 193 8.33 5.01 6.11
C HIS A 193 9.14 4.57 4.88
N HIS A 194 8.69 4.94 3.68
CA HIS A 194 9.41 4.63 2.44
C HIS A 194 10.74 5.37 2.35
N LEU A 195 10.78 6.63 2.78
CA LEU A 195 12.03 7.39 2.88
C LEU A 195 13.02 6.77 3.87
N ALA A 196 12.56 6.33 5.03
CA ALA A 196 13.39 5.62 6.00
C ALA A 196 13.95 4.33 5.38
N GLY A 197 13.13 3.56 4.66
CA GLY A 197 13.55 2.39 3.91
C GLY A 197 14.64 2.69 2.87
N ASN A 198 14.50 3.80 2.13
CA ASN A 198 15.51 4.26 1.17
C ASN A 198 16.82 4.67 1.85
N ILE A 199 16.74 5.37 2.98
CA ILE A 199 17.92 5.76 3.76
C ILE A 199 18.63 4.51 4.32
N ARG A 200 17.85 3.53 4.80
CA ARG A 200 18.38 2.27 5.31
C ARG A 200 19.15 1.52 4.23
N SER A 201 18.62 1.46 3.01
CA SER A 201 19.22 0.70 1.91
C SER A 201 20.40 1.41 1.22
N GLN A 202 20.38 2.74 1.12
CA GLN A 202 21.38 3.49 0.34
C GLN A 202 22.63 3.91 1.13
N PHE A 203 22.50 4.15 2.44
CA PHE A 203 23.59 4.67 3.26
C PHE A 203 24.19 3.59 4.16
N LYS A 204 25.45 3.74 4.56
CA LYS A 204 26.09 2.81 5.52
C LYS A 204 25.65 3.13 6.95
N GLY A 205 26.11 2.38 7.95
CA GLY A 205 25.77 2.61 9.36
C GLY A 205 24.60 1.76 9.86
N SER A 206 24.24 1.95 11.14
CA SER A 206 23.21 1.15 11.79
C SER A 206 21.85 1.42 11.14
N ALA A 207 21.16 0.36 10.70
CA ALA A 207 19.83 0.47 10.11
C ALA A 207 18.86 1.14 11.09
N ASP A 208 18.81 0.63 12.32
CA ASP A 208 17.97 1.15 13.39
C ASP A 208 18.41 2.57 13.77
N GLY A 209 19.73 2.78 13.84
CA GLY A 209 20.36 4.06 14.15
C GLY A 209 19.96 5.19 13.20
N LYS A 210 19.92 4.91 11.89
CA LYS A 210 19.43 5.85 10.87
C LYS A 210 17.92 6.03 10.92
N GLU A 211 17.20 4.94 11.07
CA GLU A 211 15.73 4.95 11.02
C GLU A 211 15.13 5.75 12.18
N TRP A 212 15.59 5.58 13.41
CA TRP A 212 15.06 6.35 14.55
C TRP A 212 15.39 7.84 14.41
N LYS A 213 16.63 8.19 14.03
CA LYS A 213 17.07 9.58 13.86
C LYS A 213 16.27 10.27 12.79
N PHE A 214 16.17 9.65 11.60
CA PHE A 214 15.38 10.19 10.51
C PHE A 214 13.89 10.34 10.89
N ASN A 215 13.32 9.35 11.58
CA ASN A 215 11.94 9.43 12.06
C ASN A 215 11.73 10.58 13.06
N ALA A 216 12.73 10.90 13.89
CA ALA A 216 12.71 12.03 14.81
C ALA A 216 12.77 13.37 14.04
N VAL A 217 13.70 13.52 13.08
CA VAL A 217 13.77 14.71 12.21
C VAL A 217 12.44 14.93 11.49
N ALA A 218 11.89 13.88 10.86
CA ALA A 218 10.68 14.00 10.05
C ALA A 218 9.44 14.38 10.89
N ARG A 219 9.38 13.97 12.16
CA ARG A 219 8.25 14.22 13.06
C ARG A 219 8.40 15.45 13.96
N ALA A 220 9.58 16.08 13.95
CA ALA A 220 9.87 17.29 14.71
C ALA A 220 8.74 18.32 14.54
N SER A 221 8.28 18.86 15.66
CA SER A 221 7.16 19.81 15.66
C SER A 221 7.63 21.23 15.43
N THR A 222 8.90 21.51 15.74
CA THR A 222 9.52 22.83 15.58
C THR A 222 10.77 22.76 14.71
N TYR A 223 11.14 23.90 14.12
CA TYR A 223 12.38 24.01 13.36
C TYR A 223 13.63 23.79 14.23
N LYS A 224 13.57 24.16 15.51
CA LYS A 224 14.67 23.92 16.46
C LYS A 224 14.92 22.42 16.65
N GLU A 225 13.88 21.66 17.01
CA GLU A 225 13.96 20.20 17.14
C GLU A 225 14.42 19.55 15.83
N TYR A 226 13.91 20.03 14.69
CA TYR A 226 14.32 19.54 13.37
C TYR A 226 15.84 19.66 13.17
N GLN A 227 16.43 20.81 13.50
CA GLN A 227 17.87 21.03 13.37
C GLN A 227 18.69 20.18 14.35
N GLU A 228 18.22 20.02 15.59
CA GLU A 228 18.86 19.17 16.61
C GLU A 228 18.91 17.70 16.15
N TYR A 229 17.78 17.15 15.71
CA TYR A 229 17.75 15.79 15.18
C TYR A 229 18.51 15.64 13.87
N MET A 230 18.53 16.67 13.01
CA MET A 230 19.28 16.62 11.76
C MET A 230 20.78 16.57 12.03
N ALA A 231 21.28 17.31 13.03
CA ALA A 231 22.67 17.22 13.46
C ALA A 231 23.03 15.80 13.93
N LEU A 232 22.14 15.11 14.66
CA LEU A 232 22.34 13.71 15.03
C LEU A 232 22.40 12.79 13.81
N LEU A 233 21.58 13.04 12.80
CA LEU A 233 21.56 12.26 11.56
C LEU A 233 22.84 12.48 10.73
N ASP A 234 23.42 13.69 10.75
CA ASP A 234 24.69 13.97 10.08
C ASP A 234 25.87 13.23 10.71
N LEU A 235 25.84 13.04 12.03
CA LEU A 235 26.86 12.25 12.74
C LEU A 235 26.83 10.77 12.34
N GLU A 236 25.66 10.27 11.88
CA GLU A 236 25.53 8.90 11.39
C GLU A 236 26.07 8.77 9.95
N ASP A 237 25.61 9.63 9.05
CA ASP A 237 26.17 9.76 7.70
C ASP A 237 25.80 11.15 7.11
N PRO A 238 26.77 12.06 6.92
CA PRO A 238 26.50 13.43 6.48
C PRO A 238 25.92 13.51 5.06
N ARG A 239 26.05 12.43 4.27
CA ARG A 239 25.47 12.36 2.92
C ARG A 239 23.94 12.23 2.95
N ILE A 240 23.35 11.82 4.06
CA ILE A 240 21.90 11.70 4.22
C ILE A 240 21.24 13.09 4.11
N ARG A 241 21.81 14.13 4.75
CA ARG A 241 21.28 15.49 4.64
C ARG A 241 21.27 15.99 3.21
N ALA A 242 22.39 15.85 2.47
CA ALA A 242 22.46 16.22 1.06
C ALA A 242 21.44 15.46 0.18
N TYR A 243 21.12 14.21 0.53
CA TYR A 243 20.05 13.45 -0.13
C TYR A 243 18.66 14.00 0.21
N LEU A 244 18.40 14.33 1.47
CA LEU A 244 17.13 14.90 1.93
C LEU A 244 16.87 16.31 1.38
N ASP A 245 17.92 17.12 1.25
CA ASP A 245 17.83 18.47 0.69
C ASP A 245 17.39 18.44 -0.78
N LYS A 246 17.90 17.47 -1.56
CA LYS A 246 17.46 17.24 -2.96
C LYS A 246 15.98 16.87 -3.08
N ILE A 247 15.38 16.33 -2.01
CA ILE A 247 13.97 15.95 -1.99
C ILE A 247 13.08 17.14 -1.65
N GLY A 248 13.60 18.10 -0.88
CA GLY A 248 12.84 19.21 -0.31
C GLY A 248 12.21 18.83 1.03
N SER A 249 12.57 19.54 2.10
CA SER A 249 12.07 19.27 3.45
C SER A 249 10.57 19.47 3.59
N ASP A 250 9.97 20.36 2.79
CA ASP A 250 8.51 20.55 2.68
C ASP A 250 7.79 19.24 2.32
N LYS A 251 8.46 18.33 1.62
CA LYS A 251 7.88 17.05 1.20
C LYS A 251 7.87 16.00 2.28
N TRP A 252 8.66 16.07 3.34
CA TRP A 252 8.80 14.93 4.27
C TRP A 252 8.93 15.32 5.74
N ALA A 253 9.25 16.56 6.07
CA ALA A 253 9.37 17.05 7.43
C ALA A 253 8.09 17.78 7.87
N ARG A 254 7.51 17.34 8.99
CA ARG A 254 6.23 17.84 9.49
C ARG A 254 6.21 19.36 9.69
N CYS A 255 7.22 19.90 10.35
CA CYS A 255 7.33 21.34 10.60
C CYS A 255 7.53 22.19 9.33
N MET A 256 7.84 21.55 8.18
CA MET A 256 8.09 22.22 6.90
C MET A 256 6.96 22.01 5.88
N SER A 257 6.05 21.04 6.11
CA SER A 257 5.03 20.61 5.13
C SER A 257 3.78 21.49 5.03
N GLY A 258 3.71 22.58 5.78
CA GLY A 258 2.52 23.45 5.84
C GLY A 258 1.34 22.83 6.62
N PRO A 259 0.20 23.55 6.72
CA PRO A 259 -0.86 23.21 7.68
C PRO A 259 -1.70 21.99 7.27
N TYR A 260 -1.77 21.67 5.97
CA TYR A 260 -2.73 20.70 5.43
C TYR A 260 -2.28 19.23 5.56
N ARG A 261 -1.02 18.96 5.89
CA ARG A 261 -0.52 17.59 6.10
C ARG A 261 -0.99 16.98 7.43
N TYR A 262 -1.40 17.82 8.39
CA TYR A 262 -1.61 17.43 9.78
C TYR A 262 -0.39 16.64 10.33
N ASN A 263 -0.64 15.53 11.03
CA ASN A 263 0.40 14.64 11.59
C ASN A 263 0.59 13.36 10.76
N ILE A 264 0.12 13.34 9.52
CA ILE A 264 0.13 12.14 8.68
C ILE A 264 1.42 12.11 7.87
N MET A 265 2.31 11.23 8.31
CA MET A 265 3.65 11.11 7.75
C MET A 265 3.84 9.82 6.95
N THR A 266 2.93 8.85 7.08
CA THR A 266 3.05 7.52 6.49
C THR A 266 1.76 7.10 5.79
N VAL A 267 1.90 6.25 4.78
CA VAL A 267 0.81 5.49 4.17
C VAL A 267 0.48 4.29 5.06
N GLY A 268 -0.80 3.95 5.21
CA GLY A 268 -1.33 3.02 6.25
C GLY A 268 -1.03 1.53 6.06
N ASN A 269 0.05 1.15 5.38
CA ASN A 269 0.24 -0.21 4.86
C ASN A 269 0.54 -1.33 5.87
N ASN A 270 0.69 -1.02 7.17
CA ASN A 270 0.91 -2.07 8.17
C ASN A 270 -0.36 -2.86 8.57
N LEU A 271 -1.53 -2.55 8.00
CA LEU A 271 -2.78 -3.28 8.27
C LEU A 271 -3.24 -4.22 7.13
N TRP A 272 -2.78 -4.03 5.90
CA TRP A 272 -3.35 -4.74 4.73
C TRP A 272 -2.48 -5.87 4.18
N CYS A 273 -1.22 -6.00 4.61
CA CYS A 273 -0.31 -7.08 4.22
C CYS A 273 -0.54 -8.40 4.98
N SER A 274 -1.63 -8.53 5.74
CA SER A 274 -1.95 -9.71 6.57
C SER A 274 -3.24 -10.43 6.17
N ILE A 275 -3.81 -10.11 5.00
CA ILE A 275 -4.87 -10.92 4.37
C ILE A 275 -4.23 -11.88 3.36
#